data_AF-A0A2V5VXQ1-F1
#
_entry.id   AF-A0A2V5VXQ1-F1
#
_cell.length_a   1.000
_cell.length_b   1.000
_cell.length_c   1.000
_cell.angle_alpha   90.00
_cell.angle_beta   90.00
_cell.angle_gamma   90.00
#
_symmetry.space_group_name_H-M   'P 1'
#
loop_
_entity.id
_entity.type
_entity.pdbx_description
1 polymer ?
#
loop_
_entity_poly.entity_id
_entity_poly.type
_entity_poly.pdbx_seq_one_letter_code
_entity_poly.pdbx_strand_id
1 'polypeptide(L)'
;MTKFPFSTRVTALIVLLLSISLQLNARDSSANQATKALQGLFDTEWDYTMEQNPTWASQLGDRRWNDRWEDASLAAIEQRHEHAGDVLGRLKKIDRRMLSPKDQLNYDLFQKHYETATKEYAYHWYLAPLNQREGIQTADELADALRFETVKDYEDWIARLRSFPAYLDQTIALMREGIRERIVQPKIVMQRVPRQIDNQIVAAPEKSPFYKPFQNFAAPVPDADRKRLAKAANEAIAADVIPAYR
;
A
#
# COMPACT_ATOMS: atom_id res chain seq x y z
N MET A 1 -64.23 50.63 -14.48
CA MET A 1 -63.56 49.41 -14.00
C MET A 1 -62.84 48.74 -15.16
N THR A 2 -61.59 49.14 -15.41
CA THR A 2 -60.73 48.61 -16.46
C THR A 2 -59.94 47.42 -15.92
N LYS A 3 -60.24 46.21 -16.40
CA LYS A 3 -59.46 45.00 -16.10
C LYS A 3 -58.25 44.94 -17.04
N PHE A 4 -57.04 45.08 -16.49
CA PHE A 4 -55.80 44.82 -17.22
C PHE A 4 -55.67 43.31 -17.49
N PRO A 5 -55.40 42.86 -18.73
CA PRO A 5 -55.15 41.45 -18.99
C PRO A 5 -53.76 41.11 -18.46
N PHE A 6 -53.69 40.19 -17.49
CA PHE A 6 -52.43 39.60 -17.07
C PHE A 6 -51.87 38.82 -18.25
N SER A 7 -50.78 39.33 -18.82
CA SER A 7 -50.13 38.82 -20.01
C SER A 7 -49.64 37.38 -19.80
N THR A 8 -50.13 36.44 -20.61
CA THR A 8 -49.70 35.02 -20.68
C THR A 8 -48.19 34.87 -20.87
N ARG A 9 -47.51 35.92 -21.35
CA ARG A 9 -46.04 35.96 -21.51
C ARG A 9 -45.28 36.11 -20.18
N VAL A 10 -45.88 36.71 -19.15
CA VAL A 10 -45.24 36.89 -17.82
C VAL A 10 -45.26 35.57 -17.03
N THR A 11 -46.35 34.82 -17.12
CA THR A 11 -46.48 33.49 -16.49
C THR A 11 -45.53 32.46 -17.12
N ALA A 12 -45.36 32.49 -18.45
CA ALA A 12 -44.40 31.63 -19.15
C ALA A 12 -42.94 31.94 -18.77
N LEU A 13 -42.60 33.22 -18.55
CA LEU A 13 -41.25 33.63 -18.14
C LEU A 13 -40.92 33.19 -16.69
N ILE A 14 -41.90 33.27 -15.78
CA ILE A 14 -41.74 32.84 -14.38
C ILE A 14 -41.60 31.31 -14.27
N VAL A 15 -42.40 30.54 -15.03
CA VAL A 15 -42.27 29.07 -15.10
C VAL A 15 -40.91 28.67 -15.67
N LEU A 16 -40.43 29.35 -16.72
CA LEU A 16 -39.10 29.11 -17.31
C LEU A 16 -37.97 29.39 -16.30
N LEU A 17 -38.03 30.51 -15.57
CA LEU A 17 -37.05 30.89 -14.55
C LEU A 17 -37.03 29.93 -13.34
N LEU A 18 -38.20 29.44 -12.91
CA LEU A 18 -38.32 28.42 -11.86
C LEU A 18 -37.75 27.07 -12.31
N SER A 19 -38.01 26.64 -13.54
CA SER A 19 -37.43 25.41 -14.09
C SER A 19 -35.90 25.48 -14.23
N ILE A 20 -35.35 26.63 -14.62
CA ILE A 20 -33.89 26.84 -14.69
C ILE A 20 -33.27 26.79 -13.28
N SER A 21 -33.91 27.40 -12.29
CA SER A 21 -33.44 27.43 -10.89
C SER A 21 -33.47 26.04 -10.23
N LEU A 22 -34.49 25.22 -10.50
CA LEU A 22 -34.54 23.83 -10.04
C LEU A 22 -33.45 22.95 -10.69
N GLN A 23 -33.19 23.15 -11.99
CA GLN A 23 -32.17 22.39 -12.72
C GLN A 23 -30.74 22.73 -12.25
N LEU A 24 -30.47 23.99 -11.91
CA LEU A 24 -29.19 24.42 -11.33
C LEU A 24 -28.95 23.80 -9.95
N ASN A 25 -29.93 23.86 -9.05
CA ASN A 25 -29.81 23.26 -7.70
C ASN A 25 -29.65 21.73 -7.73
N ALA A 26 -30.36 21.04 -8.63
CA ALA A 26 -30.20 19.59 -8.79
C ALA A 26 -28.81 19.22 -9.34
N ARG A 27 -28.26 20.04 -10.25
CA ARG A 27 -26.92 19.84 -10.81
C ARG A 27 -25.83 20.06 -9.77
N ASP A 28 -25.95 21.11 -8.95
CA ASP A 28 -24.99 21.41 -7.87
C ASP A 28 -24.99 20.34 -6.78
N SER A 29 -26.18 19.85 -6.39
CA SER A 29 -26.31 18.73 -5.45
C SER A 29 -25.68 17.44 -5.98
N SER A 30 -25.94 17.12 -7.25
CA SER A 30 -25.38 15.93 -7.91
C SER A 30 -23.87 16.03 -8.12
N ALA A 31 -23.35 17.23 -8.43
CA ALA A 31 -21.90 17.48 -8.51
C ALA A 31 -21.22 17.29 -7.16
N ASN A 32 -21.81 17.81 -6.08
CA ASN A 32 -21.32 17.60 -4.72
C ASN A 32 -21.31 16.10 -4.34
N GLN A 33 -22.35 15.35 -4.72
CA GLN A 33 -22.40 13.91 -4.48
C GLN A 33 -21.32 13.15 -5.26
N ALA A 34 -21.08 13.47 -6.54
CA ALA A 34 -20.04 12.85 -7.35
C ALA A 34 -18.63 13.10 -6.77
N THR A 35 -18.33 14.33 -6.36
CA THR A 35 -17.07 14.66 -5.69
C THR A 35 -16.92 13.90 -4.37
N LYS A 36 -17.97 13.83 -3.53
CA LYS A 36 -17.93 13.06 -2.29
C LYS A 36 -17.70 11.57 -2.52
N ALA A 37 -18.34 10.99 -3.54
CA ALA A 37 -18.14 9.59 -3.90
C ALA A 37 -16.70 9.32 -4.38
N LEU A 38 -16.12 10.24 -5.15
CA LEU A 38 -14.74 10.14 -5.61
C LEU A 38 -13.74 10.21 -4.45
N GLN A 39 -13.90 11.20 -3.57
CA GLN A 39 -13.02 11.34 -2.40
C GLN A 39 -13.16 10.15 -1.45
N GLY A 40 -14.38 9.69 -1.18
CA GLY A 40 -14.59 8.49 -0.36
C GLY A 40 -13.98 7.22 -0.96
N LEU A 41 -13.95 7.11 -2.30
CA LEU A 41 -13.21 6.02 -2.97
C LEU A 41 -11.70 6.17 -2.73
N PHE A 42 -11.14 7.37 -2.89
CA PHE A 42 -9.72 7.60 -2.62
C PHE A 42 -9.32 7.27 -1.18
N ASP A 43 -10.12 7.69 -0.20
CA ASP A 43 -9.87 7.41 1.22
C ASP A 43 -9.90 5.90 1.50
N THR A 44 -10.90 5.20 0.95
CA THR A 44 -11.00 3.73 1.09
C THR A 44 -9.78 3.03 0.49
N GLU A 45 -9.37 3.45 -0.70
CA GLU A 45 -8.24 2.82 -1.39
C GLU A 45 -6.89 3.19 -0.78
N TRP A 46 -6.77 4.37 -0.16
CA TRP A 46 -5.61 4.71 0.64
C TRP A 46 -5.44 3.74 1.80
N ASP A 47 -6.51 3.53 2.58
CA ASP A 47 -6.48 2.61 3.72
C ASP A 47 -6.21 1.16 3.30
N TYR A 48 -6.86 0.68 2.23
CA TYR A 48 -6.58 -0.63 1.67
C TYR A 48 -5.12 -0.77 1.22
N THR A 49 -4.57 0.26 0.55
CA THR A 49 -3.18 0.22 0.11
C THR A 49 -2.20 0.18 1.29
N MET A 50 -2.46 0.93 2.35
CA MET A 50 -1.63 0.89 3.57
C MET A 50 -1.69 -0.48 4.26
N GLU A 51 -2.86 -1.12 4.29
CA GLU A 51 -3.02 -2.47 4.83
C GLU A 51 -2.25 -3.52 4.02
N GLN A 52 -2.34 -3.44 2.69
CA GLN A 52 -1.68 -4.38 1.78
C GLN A 52 -0.17 -4.18 1.66
N ASN A 53 0.33 -2.99 2.03
CA ASN A 53 1.75 -2.62 1.96
C ASN A 53 2.24 -2.15 3.35
N PRO A 54 2.26 -3.03 4.37
CA PRO A 54 2.54 -2.64 5.74
C PRO A 54 3.95 -2.04 5.93
N THR A 55 4.95 -2.47 5.16
CA THR A 55 6.29 -1.88 5.26
C THR A 55 6.31 -0.46 4.70
N TRP A 56 5.60 -0.20 3.60
CA TRP A 56 5.45 1.14 3.04
C TRP A 56 4.64 2.06 3.97
N ALA A 57 3.53 1.57 4.53
CA ALA A 57 2.75 2.29 5.53
C ALA A 57 3.64 2.74 6.71
N SER A 58 4.50 1.84 7.19
CA SER A 58 5.43 2.12 8.29
C SER A 58 6.46 3.19 7.92
N GLN A 59 7.01 3.16 6.69
CA GLN A 59 7.94 4.18 6.19
C GLN A 59 7.29 5.57 6.08
N LEU A 60 5.98 5.63 5.81
CA LEU A 60 5.21 6.87 5.81
C LEU A 60 4.81 7.34 7.22
N GLY A 61 5.10 6.54 8.25
CA GLY A 61 4.77 6.83 9.64
C GLY A 61 3.39 6.34 10.08
N ASP A 62 2.67 5.60 9.24
CA ASP A 62 1.43 4.93 9.63
C ASP A 62 1.76 3.63 10.37
N ARG A 63 1.46 3.61 11.68
CA ARG A 63 1.81 2.51 12.58
C ARG A 63 0.73 1.42 12.69
N ARG A 64 -0.37 1.49 11.93
CA ARG A 64 -1.51 0.56 12.04
C ARG A 64 -1.15 -0.91 11.75
N TRP A 65 -0.13 -1.17 10.93
CA TRP A 65 0.34 -2.52 10.53
C TRP A 65 1.85 -2.71 10.70
N ASN A 66 2.45 -1.98 11.65
CA ASN A 66 3.90 -1.87 11.85
C ASN A 66 4.59 -3.20 12.22
N ASP A 67 3.80 -4.21 12.62
CA ASP A 67 4.22 -5.54 13.03
C ASP A 67 4.24 -6.59 11.90
N ARG A 68 3.91 -6.20 10.66
CA ARG A 68 3.71 -7.13 9.52
C ARG A 68 4.63 -6.87 8.34
N TRP A 69 4.99 -7.94 7.64
CA TRP A 69 5.45 -7.91 6.25
C TRP A 69 4.26 -7.98 5.29
N GLU A 70 4.47 -7.61 4.02
CA GLU A 70 3.50 -7.85 2.96
C GLU A 70 3.17 -9.35 2.83
N ASP A 71 1.92 -9.68 2.52
CA ASP A 71 1.58 -11.02 2.05
C ASP A 71 1.98 -11.15 0.58
N ALA A 72 3.11 -11.82 0.34
CA ALA A 72 3.70 -12.07 -0.97
C ALA A 72 3.20 -13.38 -1.59
N SER A 73 2.19 -14.04 -1.02
CA SER A 73 1.64 -15.25 -1.64
C SER A 73 0.97 -14.95 -2.99
N LEU A 74 0.98 -15.95 -3.89
CA LEU A 74 0.25 -15.89 -5.16
C LEU A 74 -1.25 -15.59 -4.95
N ALA A 75 -1.85 -16.12 -3.88
CA ALA A 75 -3.25 -15.88 -3.55
C ALA A 75 -3.50 -14.41 -3.18
N ALA A 76 -2.64 -13.80 -2.38
CA ALA A 76 -2.76 -12.38 -2.03
C ALA A 76 -2.51 -11.47 -3.25
N ILE A 77 -1.58 -11.86 -4.13
CA ILE A 77 -1.33 -11.17 -5.41
C ILE A 77 -2.58 -11.21 -6.31
N GLU A 78 -3.21 -12.37 -6.48
CA GLU A 78 -4.47 -12.50 -7.24
C GLU A 78 -5.58 -11.67 -6.60
N GLN A 79 -5.76 -11.73 -5.29
CA GLN A 79 -6.77 -10.92 -4.59
C GLN A 79 -6.58 -9.42 -4.81
N ARG A 80 -5.33 -8.93 -4.79
CA ARG A 80 -5.02 -7.52 -5.11
C ARG A 80 -5.33 -7.19 -6.56
N HIS A 81 -5.13 -8.13 -7.50
CA HIS A 81 -5.50 -7.97 -8.90
C HIS A 81 -7.03 -7.87 -9.08
N GLU A 82 -7.79 -8.78 -8.48
CA GLU A 82 -9.26 -8.78 -8.50
C GLU A 82 -9.81 -7.47 -7.89
N HIS A 83 -9.27 -7.07 -6.73
CA HIS A 83 -9.64 -5.82 -6.07
C HIS A 83 -9.41 -4.60 -6.96
N ALA A 84 -8.30 -4.55 -7.71
CA ALA A 84 -8.05 -3.48 -8.66
C ALA A 84 -9.12 -3.38 -9.77
N GLY A 85 -9.66 -4.52 -10.22
CA GLY A 85 -10.79 -4.58 -11.14
C GLY A 85 -12.09 -4.04 -10.52
N ASP A 86 -12.37 -4.41 -9.28
CA ASP A 86 -13.53 -3.93 -8.52
C ASP A 86 -13.49 -2.42 -8.28
N VAL A 87 -12.30 -1.87 -8.00
CA VAL A 87 -12.08 -0.42 -7.87
C VAL A 87 -12.42 0.31 -9.17
N LEU A 88 -11.98 -0.18 -10.32
CA LEU A 88 -12.37 0.38 -11.62
C LEU A 88 -13.89 0.30 -11.84
N GLY A 89 -14.53 -0.79 -11.41
CA GLY A 89 -15.98 -0.94 -11.42
C GLY A 89 -16.70 0.10 -10.57
N ARG A 90 -16.18 0.39 -9.36
CA ARG A 90 -16.70 1.45 -8.47
C ARG A 90 -16.48 2.85 -9.05
N LEU A 91 -15.28 3.12 -9.59
CA LEU A 91 -14.92 4.40 -10.20
C LEU A 91 -15.83 4.74 -11.39
N LYS A 92 -16.16 3.76 -12.24
CA LYS A 92 -17.06 3.93 -13.41
C LYS A 92 -18.48 4.36 -13.03
N LYS A 93 -18.92 4.13 -11.79
CA LYS A 93 -20.24 4.57 -11.30
C LYS A 93 -20.29 6.07 -11.00
N ILE A 94 -19.14 6.74 -10.92
CA ILE A 94 -19.04 8.18 -10.69
C ILE A 94 -19.06 8.88 -12.06
N ASP A 95 -20.07 9.71 -12.33
CA ASP A 95 -20.14 10.47 -13.58
C ASP A 95 -19.07 11.57 -13.60
N ARG A 96 -17.99 11.32 -14.34
CA ARG A 96 -16.87 12.24 -14.53
C ARG A 96 -17.32 13.66 -14.96
N ARG A 97 -18.42 13.80 -15.70
CA ARG A 97 -18.91 15.11 -16.19
C ARG A 97 -19.52 15.98 -15.09
N MET A 98 -19.84 15.37 -13.94
CA MET A 98 -20.35 16.05 -12.76
C MET A 98 -19.23 16.53 -11.82
N LEU A 99 -17.97 16.21 -12.14
CA LEU A 99 -16.80 16.60 -11.36
C LEU A 99 -16.25 17.97 -11.82
N SER A 100 -15.60 18.66 -10.88
CA SER A 100 -14.80 19.85 -11.17
C SER A 100 -13.62 19.51 -12.11
N PRO A 101 -13.04 20.45 -12.86
CA PRO A 101 -11.88 20.17 -13.72
C PRO A 101 -10.69 19.54 -12.97
N LYS A 102 -10.46 19.94 -11.72
CA LYS A 102 -9.44 19.35 -10.85
C LYS A 102 -9.77 17.89 -10.49
N ASP A 103 -11.01 17.63 -10.10
CA ASP A 103 -11.44 16.28 -9.74
C ASP A 103 -11.51 15.36 -10.96
N GLN A 104 -11.80 15.89 -12.15
CA GLN A 104 -11.69 15.15 -13.41
C GLN A 104 -10.26 14.67 -13.66
N LEU A 105 -9.26 15.54 -13.44
CA LEU A 105 -7.86 15.13 -13.54
C LEU A 105 -7.51 14.04 -12.52
N ASN A 106 -7.94 14.20 -11.25
CA ASN A 106 -7.71 13.20 -10.22
C ASN A 106 -8.37 11.86 -10.57
N TYR A 107 -9.61 11.90 -11.07
CA TYR A 107 -10.33 10.74 -11.59
C TYR A 107 -9.53 10.04 -12.68
N ASP A 108 -9.03 10.78 -13.67
CA ASP A 108 -8.29 10.22 -14.81
C ASP A 108 -6.96 9.59 -14.37
N LEU A 109 -6.23 10.22 -13.46
CA LEU A 109 -4.98 9.69 -12.91
C LEU A 109 -5.23 8.42 -12.09
N PHE A 110 -6.28 8.42 -11.27
CA PHE A 110 -6.67 7.26 -10.49
C PHE A 110 -7.12 6.09 -11.38
N GLN A 111 -7.94 6.37 -12.41
CA GLN A 111 -8.31 5.38 -13.41
C GLN A 111 -7.07 4.80 -14.09
N LYS A 112 -6.15 5.66 -14.54
CA LYS A 112 -4.89 5.26 -15.20
C LYS A 112 -4.06 4.36 -14.29
N HIS A 113 -3.96 4.66 -13.01
CA HIS A 113 -3.22 3.87 -12.03
C HIS A 113 -3.77 2.43 -11.96
N TYR A 114 -5.08 2.27 -11.70
CA TYR A 114 -5.71 0.96 -11.59
C TYR A 114 -5.80 0.19 -12.92
N GLU A 115 -6.00 0.88 -14.04
CA GLU A 115 -5.90 0.26 -15.37
C GLU A 115 -4.50 -0.25 -15.67
N THR A 116 -3.47 0.44 -15.17
CA THR A 116 -2.08 -0.01 -15.33
C THR A 116 -1.84 -1.24 -14.47
N ALA A 117 -2.22 -1.22 -13.19
CA ALA A 117 -2.09 -2.36 -12.28
C ALA A 117 -2.79 -3.62 -12.82
N THR A 118 -4.01 -3.49 -13.34
CA THR A 118 -4.76 -4.63 -13.92
C THR A 118 -4.10 -5.17 -15.19
N LYS A 119 -3.54 -4.31 -16.05
CA LYS A 119 -2.82 -4.74 -17.26
C LYS A 119 -1.46 -5.37 -16.93
N GLU A 120 -0.77 -4.86 -15.92
CA GLU A 120 0.55 -5.32 -15.52
C GLU A 120 0.53 -6.75 -14.99
N TYR A 121 -0.59 -7.14 -14.38
CA TYR A 121 -0.80 -8.49 -13.87
C TYR A 121 -0.43 -9.56 -14.92
N ALA A 122 -0.87 -9.40 -16.16
CA ALA A 122 -0.64 -10.37 -17.25
C ALA A 122 0.83 -10.58 -17.65
N TYR A 123 1.76 -9.71 -17.21
CA TYR A 123 3.19 -9.88 -17.47
C TYR A 123 3.90 -10.71 -16.39
N HIS A 124 3.20 -11.05 -15.30
CA HIS A 124 3.71 -11.88 -14.20
C HIS A 124 5.02 -11.37 -13.57
N TRP A 125 5.30 -10.06 -13.59
CA TRP A 125 6.53 -9.50 -13.03
C TRP A 125 6.69 -9.74 -11.52
N TYR A 126 5.59 -10.00 -10.81
CA TYR A 126 5.60 -10.44 -9.41
C TYR A 126 6.35 -11.77 -9.19
N LEU A 127 6.58 -12.57 -10.25
CA LEU A 127 7.36 -13.81 -10.19
C LEU A 127 8.89 -13.59 -10.17
N ALA A 128 9.35 -12.35 -10.39
CA ALA A 128 10.76 -11.96 -10.31
C ALA A 128 11.00 -10.95 -9.16
N PRO A 129 10.73 -11.33 -7.89
CA PRO A 129 10.50 -10.40 -6.78
C PRO A 129 11.75 -9.69 -6.24
N LEU A 130 12.93 -9.96 -6.80
CA LEU A 130 14.18 -9.35 -6.32
C LEU A 130 15.19 -9.17 -7.45
N ASN A 131 16.09 -8.21 -7.25
CA ASN A 131 17.22 -7.89 -8.13
C ASN A 131 18.43 -7.43 -7.28
N GLN A 132 19.51 -6.92 -7.88
CA GLN A 132 20.69 -6.49 -7.11
C GLN A 132 20.49 -5.27 -6.20
N ARG A 133 19.37 -4.55 -6.32
CA ARG A 133 19.07 -3.32 -5.58
C ARG A 133 18.01 -3.49 -4.51
N GLU A 134 17.06 -4.40 -4.73
CA GLU A 134 15.89 -4.56 -3.86
C GLU A 134 15.47 -6.03 -3.78
N GLY A 135 14.78 -6.36 -2.70
CA GLY A 135 14.22 -7.68 -2.45
C GLY A 135 14.51 -8.17 -1.03
N ILE A 136 14.24 -9.45 -0.80
CA ILE A 136 14.32 -10.05 0.53
C ILE A 136 15.73 -10.00 1.15
N GLN A 137 16.78 -9.90 0.31
CA GLN A 137 18.18 -9.78 0.74
C GLN A 137 18.56 -8.40 1.32
N THR A 138 17.68 -7.40 1.20
CA THR A 138 17.85 -6.06 1.77
C THR A 138 16.71 -5.70 2.74
N ALA A 139 15.94 -6.68 3.22
CA ALA A 139 14.80 -6.44 4.11
C ALA A 139 15.19 -5.82 5.46
N ASP A 140 16.46 -5.93 5.87
CA ASP A 140 17.01 -5.26 7.04
C ASP A 140 17.03 -3.73 6.90
N GLU A 141 17.17 -3.20 5.68
CA GLU A 141 17.23 -1.76 5.42
C GLU A 141 15.95 -1.04 5.86
N LEU A 142 14.82 -1.76 5.99
CA LEU A 142 13.59 -1.22 6.54
C LEU A 142 13.82 -0.62 7.93
N ALA A 143 14.65 -1.24 8.77
CA ALA A 143 14.98 -0.73 10.10
C ALA A 143 15.58 0.68 10.08
N ASP A 144 16.25 1.07 8.98
CA ASP A 144 16.85 2.40 8.83
C ASP A 144 15.83 3.49 8.48
N ALA A 145 14.67 3.08 7.93
CA ALA A 145 13.58 3.99 7.59
C ALA A 145 12.56 4.14 8.74
N LEU A 146 12.57 3.24 9.73
CA LEU A 146 11.62 3.25 10.84
C LEU A 146 12.08 4.10 12.04
N ARG A 147 11.11 4.56 12.83
CA ARG A 147 11.33 5.26 14.09
C ARG A 147 11.16 4.31 15.28
N PHE A 148 12.19 4.20 16.11
CA PHE A 148 12.22 3.31 17.28
C PHE A 148 12.18 4.11 18.60
N GLU A 149 11.00 4.61 18.97
CA GLU A 149 10.85 5.63 20.02
C GLU A 149 10.21 5.10 21.31
N THR A 150 9.33 4.11 21.15
CA THR A 150 8.52 3.52 22.20
C THR A 150 8.79 2.03 22.29
N VAL A 151 8.47 1.41 23.44
CA VAL A 151 8.56 -0.06 23.62
C VAL A 151 7.86 -0.80 22.48
N LYS A 152 6.67 -0.32 22.07
CA LYS A 152 5.87 -0.92 21.00
C LYS A 152 6.60 -0.96 19.66
N ASP A 153 7.39 0.06 19.32
CA ASP A 153 8.10 0.09 18.03
C ASP A 153 9.13 -1.06 17.94
N TYR A 154 9.80 -1.40 19.05
CA TYR A 154 10.70 -2.54 19.12
C TYR A 154 9.94 -3.88 19.11
N GLU A 155 8.78 -3.95 19.76
CA GLU A 155 7.95 -5.16 19.78
C GLU A 155 7.38 -5.47 18.40
N ASP A 156 6.94 -4.45 17.67
CA ASP A 156 6.46 -4.56 16.28
C ASP A 156 7.59 -5.05 15.36
N TRP A 157 8.81 -4.52 15.52
CA TRP A 157 9.96 -5.02 14.78
C TRP A 157 10.28 -6.48 15.12
N ILE A 158 10.23 -6.87 16.40
CA ILE A 158 10.41 -8.29 16.80
C ILE A 158 9.33 -9.19 16.16
N ALA A 159 8.09 -8.72 16.05
CA ALA A 159 7.03 -9.46 15.36
C ALA A 159 7.35 -9.66 13.86
N ARG A 160 7.92 -8.64 13.21
CA ARG A 160 8.48 -8.79 11.85
C ARG A 160 9.60 -9.81 11.79
N LEU A 161 10.57 -9.76 12.71
CA LEU A 161 11.66 -10.74 12.73
C LEU A 161 11.15 -12.18 12.86
N ARG A 162 10.15 -12.42 13.71
CA ARG A 162 9.53 -13.73 13.92
C ARG A 162 8.70 -14.22 12.74
N SER A 163 8.07 -13.32 12.00
CA SER A 163 7.26 -13.65 10.82
C SER A 163 8.08 -13.66 9.51
N PHE A 164 9.35 -13.28 9.57
CA PHE A 164 10.24 -13.24 8.42
C PHE A 164 10.36 -14.57 7.65
N PRO A 165 10.41 -15.75 8.30
CA PRO A 165 10.46 -17.03 7.57
C PRO A 165 9.28 -17.21 6.60
N ALA A 166 8.07 -16.85 7.02
CA ALA A 166 6.89 -16.97 6.16
C ALA A 166 6.97 -16.02 4.95
N TYR A 167 7.46 -14.78 5.16
CA TYR A 167 7.65 -13.82 4.08
C TYR A 167 8.72 -14.27 3.07
N LEU A 168 9.82 -14.85 3.56
CA LEU A 168 10.85 -15.46 2.71
C LEU A 168 10.31 -16.67 1.94
N ASP A 169 9.56 -17.58 2.60
CA ASP A 169 8.98 -18.76 1.95
C ASP A 169 8.03 -18.38 0.81
N GLN A 170 7.20 -17.35 1.02
CA GLN A 170 6.35 -16.80 -0.03
C GLN A 170 7.17 -16.24 -1.19
N THR A 171 8.25 -15.51 -0.90
CA THR A 171 9.18 -14.99 -1.91
C THR A 171 9.84 -16.14 -2.72
N ILE A 172 10.29 -17.20 -2.05
CA ILE A 172 10.84 -18.40 -2.70
C ILE A 172 9.79 -19.07 -3.58
N ALA A 173 8.53 -19.14 -3.14
CA ALA A 173 7.44 -19.71 -3.92
C ALA A 173 7.21 -18.92 -5.23
N LEU A 174 7.22 -17.59 -5.17
CA LEU A 174 7.16 -16.74 -6.38
C LEU A 174 8.33 -17.00 -7.32
N MET A 175 9.56 -17.04 -6.81
CA MET A 175 10.73 -17.32 -7.64
C MET A 175 10.69 -18.72 -8.27
N ARG A 176 10.18 -19.72 -7.55
CA ARG A 176 10.01 -21.08 -8.08
C ARG A 176 8.99 -21.11 -9.21
N GLU A 177 7.88 -20.40 -9.09
CA GLU A 177 6.92 -20.22 -10.19
C GLU A 177 7.55 -19.44 -11.36
N GLY A 178 8.29 -18.36 -11.10
CA GLY A 178 9.03 -17.62 -12.13
C GLY A 178 10.00 -18.50 -12.92
N ILE A 179 10.71 -19.42 -12.27
CA ILE A 179 11.55 -20.41 -12.94
C ILE A 179 10.71 -21.35 -13.82
N ARG A 180 9.56 -21.83 -13.35
CA ARG A 180 8.65 -22.69 -14.14
C ARG A 180 8.14 -21.97 -15.38
N GLU A 181 7.75 -20.71 -15.23
CA GLU A 181 7.19 -19.88 -16.30
C GLU A 181 8.25 -19.18 -17.17
N ARG A 182 9.54 -19.33 -16.82
CA ARG A 182 10.68 -18.64 -17.46
C ARG A 182 10.62 -17.11 -17.34
N ILE A 183 9.94 -16.61 -16.30
CA ILE A 183 9.96 -15.22 -15.87
C ILE A 183 11.05 -15.08 -14.81
N VAL A 184 12.27 -14.80 -15.27
CA VAL A 184 13.47 -14.71 -14.40
C VAL A 184 14.29 -13.47 -14.74
N GLN A 185 14.99 -12.95 -13.74
CA GLN A 185 15.91 -11.84 -13.91
C GLN A 185 17.10 -12.22 -14.82
N PRO A 186 17.68 -11.27 -15.57
CA PRO A 186 18.92 -11.49 -16.31
C PRO A 186 20.07 -11.95 -15.39
N LYS A 187 20.94 -12.85 -15.88
CA LYS A 187 22.07 -13.38 -15.08
C LYS A 187 22.93 -12.27 -14.45
N ILE A 188 23.22 -11.20 -15.19
CA ILE A 188 24.06 -10.08 -14.71
C ILE A 188 23.44 -9.33 -13.52
N VAL A 189 22.11 -9.25 -13.46
CA VAL A 189 21.34 -8.67 -12.35
C VAL A 189 21.49 -9.56 -11.12
N MET A 190 21.41 -10.88 -11.28
CA MET A 190 21.43 -11.83 -10.16
C MET A 190 22.84 -12.13 -9.60
N GLN A 191 23.91 -11.79 -10.31
CA GLN A 191 25.29 -12.14 -9.91
C GLN A 191 25.69 -11.65 -8.50
N ARG A 192 25.12 -10.53 -8.04
CA ARG A 192 25.45 -9.94 -6.73
C ARG A 192 24.58 -10.46 -5.58
N VAL A 193 23.40 -10.98 -5.89
CA VAL A 193 22.39 -11.37 -4.91
C VAL A 193 22.89 -12.45 -3.94
N PRO A 194 23.58 -13.53 -4.38
CA PRO A 194 24.08 -14.55 -3.45
C PRO A 194 24.96 -13.98 -2.34
N ARG A 195 25.90 -13.08 -2.68
CA ARG A 195 26.76 -12.43 -1.69
C ARG A 195 25.98 -11.51 -0.75
N GLN A 196 24.91 -10.87 -1.23
CA GLN A 196 24.03 -10.06 -0.38
C GLN A 196 23.29 -10.94 0.63
N ILE A 197 22.82 -12.13 0.21
CA ILE A 197 22.22 -13.12 1.11
C ILE A 197 23.25 -13.65 2.11
N ASP A 198 24.48 -13.98 1.67
CA ASP A 198 25.55 -14.46 2.56
C ASP A 198 25.84 -13.46 3.70
N ASN A 199 25.74 -12.16 3.43
CA ASN A 199 25.94 -11.12 4.45
C ASN A 199 24.86 -11.13 5.56
N GLN A 200 23.69 -11.70 5.29
CA GLN A 200 22.63 -11.87 6.29
C GLN A 200 22.87 -13.08 7.21
N ILE A 201 23.73 -14.01 6.80
CA ILE A 201 24.06 -15.24 7.54
C ILE A 201 25.27 -14.98 8.45
N VAL A 202 24.98 -14.43 9.63
CA VAL A 202 26.01 -14.11 10.63
C VAL A 202 26.16 -15.20 11.70
N ALA A 203 27.35 -15.28 12.32
CA ALA A 203 27.62 -16.25 13.39
C ALA A 203 26.97 -15.89 14.74
N ALA A 204 26.80 -14.59 15.01
CA ALA A 204 26.19 -14.07 16.23
C ALA A 204 25.02 -13.14 15.86
N PRO A 205 23.82 -13.32 16.43
CA PRO A 205 22.64 -12.51 16.12
C PRO A 205 22.86 -11.00 16.27
N GLU A 206 23.69 -10.57 17.22
CA GLU A 206 24.02 -9.16 17.47
C GLU A 206 24.81 -8.50 16.33
N LYS A 207 25.37 -9.30 15.42
CA LYS A 207 26.06 -8.84 14.20
C LYS A 207 25.12 -8.75 13.01
N SER A 208 23.87 -9.23 13.13
CA SER A 208 22.89 -9.14 12.05
C SER A 208 22.52 -7.68 11.81
N PRO A 209 22.39 -7.25 10.54
CA PRO A 209 21.85 -5.93 10.22
C PRO A 209 20.45 -5.69 10.84
N PHE A 210 19.62 -6.73 10.95
CA PHE A 210 18.31 -6.68 11.60
C PHE A 210 18.36 -6.33 13.10
N TYR A 211 19.50 -6.52 13.76
CA TYR A 211 19.69 -6.20 15.18
C TYR A 211 20.01 -4.71 15.42
N LYS A 212 20.26 -3.93 14.37
CA LYS A 212 20.68 -2.52 14.46
C LYS A 212 19.83 -1.65 15.40
N PRO A 213 18.48 -1.75 15.42
CA PRO A 213 17.66 -0.96 16.34
C PRO A 213 17.95 -1.20 17.82
N PHE A 214 18.37 -2.42 18.20
CA PHE A 214 18.63 -2.81 19.59
C PHE A 214 20.03 -2.42 20.08
N GLN A 215 20.88 -1.86 19.20
CA GLN A 215 22.19 -1.34 19.59
C GLN A 215 22.07 -0.02 20.37
N ASN A 216 21.05 0.79 20.05
CA ASN A 216 20.82 2.09 20.68
C ASN A 216 19.32 2.30 20.94
N PHE A 217 18.90 2.09 22.17
CA PHE A 217 17.51 2.34 22.57
C PHE A 217 17.22 3.84 22.73
N ALA A 218 16.02 4.25 22.32
CA ALA A 218 15.54 5.59 22.59
C ALA A 218 15.44 5.86 24.11
N ALA A 219 15.76 7.09 24.50
CA ALA A 219 15.79 7.52 25.90
C ALA A 219 14.51 7.17 26.70
N PRO A 220 13.29 7.29 26.15
CA PRO A 220 12.05 6.96 26.88
C PRO A 220 11.85 5.47 27.18
N VAL A 221 12.60 4.55 26.55
CA VAL A 221 12.45 3.10 26.78
C VAL A 221 13.10 2.71 28.11
N PRO A 222 12.36 2.12 29.08
CA PRO A 222 12.91 1.72 30.39
C PRO A 222 13.97 0.63 30.28
N ASP A 223 14.98 0.66 31.16
CA ASP A 223 16.09 -0.33 31.13
C ASP A 223 15.65 -1.79 31.25
N ALA A 224 14.57 -2.06 32.00
CA ALA A 224 13.98 -3.39 32.10
C ALA A 224 13.47 -3.89 30.74
N ASP A 225 12.81 -3.01 29.97
CA ASP A 225 12.36 -3.31 28.63
C ASP A 225 13.52 -3.45 27.66
N ARG A 226 14.56 -2.61 27.75
CA ARG A 226 15.74 -2.71 26.87
C ARG A 226 16.36 -4.11 26.89
N LYS A 227 16.57 -4.66 28.09
CA LYS A 227 17.13 -6.01 28.27
C LYS A 227 16.20 -7.08 27.71
N ARG A 228 14.90 -6.98 27.99
CA ARG A 228 13.88 -7.91 27.49
C ARG A 228 13.79 -7.90 25.95
N LEU A 229 13.76 -6.72 25.36
CA LEU A 229 13.64 -6.50 23.91
C LEU A 229 14.90 -6.97 23.18
N ALA A 230 16.10 -6.62 23.68
CA ALA A 230 17.36 -7.09 23.12
C ALA A 230 17.46 -8.63 23.14
N LYS A 231 17.05 -9.27 24.25
CA LYS A 231 17.00 -10.73 24.34
C LYS A 231 16.03 -11.34 23.32
N ALA A 232 14.81 -10.79 23.24
CA ALA A 232 13.79 -11.28 22.31
C ALA A 232 14.19 -11.10 20.83
N ALA A 233 14.89 -10.01 20.51
CA ALA A 233 15.43 -9.77 19.17
C ALA A 233 16.55 -10.76 18.81
N ASN A 234 17.49 -11.00 19.73
CA ASN A 234 18.53 -12.01 19.54
C ASN A 234 17.93 -13.40 19.31
N GLU A 235 16.91 -13.77 20.09
CA GLU A 235 16.20 -15.04 19.94
C GLU A 235 15.51 -15.13 18.57
N ALA A 236 14.76 -14.11 18.15
CA ALA A 236 14.09 -14.10 16.86
C ALA A 236 15.08 -14.14 15.68
N ILE A 237 16.20 -13.41 15.76
CA ILE A 237 17.21 -13.43 14.69
C ILE A 237 17.91 -14.80 14.62
N ALA A 238 18.22 -15.41 15.77
CA ALA A 238 18.88 -16.71 15.82
C ALA A 238 17.98 -17.86 15.35
N ALA A 239 16.70 -17.84 15.74
CA ALA A 239 15.75 -18.91 15.51
C ALA A 239 15.00 -18.78 14.18
N ASP A 240 14.72 -17.56 13.74
CA ASP A 240 13.84 -17.29 12.59
C ASP A 240 14.64 -16.70 11.42
N VAL A 241 15.29 -15.54 11.59
CA VAL A 241 15.89 -14.80 10.46
C VAL A 241 17.10 -15.49 9.84
N ILE A 242 18.13 -15.82 10.64
CA ILE A 242 19.36 -16.44 10.14
C ILE A 242 19.08 -17.81 9.51
N PRO A 243 18.29 -18.71 10.13
CA PRO A 243 17.95 -19.99 9.52
C PRO A 243 17.14 -19.84 8.23
N ALA A 244 16.24 -18.86 8.14
CA ALA A 244 15.48 -18.61 6.91
C ALA A 244 16.41 -18.31 5.72
N TYR A 245 17.47 -17.50 5.91
CA TYR A 245 18.41 -17.17 4.84
C TYR A 245 19.33 -18.33 4.37
N ARG A 246 19.36 -19.48 5.05
CA ARG A 246 20.24 -20.62 4.71
C ARG A 246 19.62 -21.56 3.68
#